data_AF-A0A7W0VN60-F1
#
_entry.id   AF-A0A7W0VN60-F1
#
_cell.length_a   1.000
_cell.length_b   1.000
_cell.length_c   1.000
_cell.angle_alpha   90.00
_cell.angle_beta   90.00
_cell.angle_gamma   90.00
#
_symmetry.space_group_name_H-M   'P 1'
#
loop_
_entity.id
_entity.type
_entity.pdbx_description
1 polymer ?
#
loop_
_entity_poly.entity_id
_entity_poly.type
_entity_poly.pdbx_seq_one_letter_code
_entity_poly.pdbx_strand_id
1 'polypeptide(L)'
;MGSDEGMRVVGTIRSIELHTTSAKFQNVTSRQVAKLQLDIERATDEEGEDLDIANLVDLQFQGPAELVPRFHEGDRVQIVTSAESSLHITSIRPAPLS
;
A
#
# COMPACT_ATOMS: atom_id res chain seq x y z
N MET A 1 -15.55 -11.44 14.76
CA MET A 1 -15.30 -10.01 14.49
C MET A 1 -14.39 -10.01 13.28
N GLY A 2 -14.93 -9.81 12.09
CA GLY A 2 -14.12 -9.81 10.87
C GLY A 2 -13.21 -8.60 10.92
N SER A 3 -11.90 -8.81 10.82
CA SER A 3 -10.95 -7.73 10.65
C SER A 3 -11.20 -7.10 9.29
N ASP A 4 -11.46 -5.79 9.23
CA ASP A 4 -11.48 -5.02 7.96
C ASP A 4 -10.08 -4.94 7.30
N GLU A 5 -9.13 -5.72 7.82
CA GLU A 5 -7.76 -5.87 7.36
C GLU A 5 -7.69 -7.06 6.40
N GLY A 6 -7.24 -6.81 5.18
CA GLY A 6 -6.91 -7.84 4.22
C GLY A 6 -5.44 -8.25 4.34
N MET A 7 -4.72 -8.16 3.23
CA MET A 7 -3.33 -8.58 3.12
C MET A 7 -2.38 -7.70 3.96
N ARG A 8 -1.43 -8.34 4.62
CA ARG A 8 -0.30 -7.69 5.31
C ARG A 8 0.96 -7.93 4.51
N VAL A 9 1.63 -6.85 4.10
CA VAL A 9 2.82 -6.94 3.24
C VAL A 9 3.97 -6.22 3.93
N VAL A 10 5.13 -6.87 3.97
CA VAL A 10 6.40 -6.29 4.40
C VAL A 10 7.30 -6.22 3.18
N GLY A 11 7.89 -5.05 2.95
CA GLY A 11 8.79 -4.85 1.83
C GLY A 11 9.49 -3.51 1.89
N THR A 12 10.39 -3.29 0.94
CA THR A 12 11.09 -2.03 0.77
C THR A 12 10.38 -1.20 -0.30
N ILE A 13 10.18 0.09 -0.06
CA ILE A 13 9.55 0.98 -1.06
C ILE A 13 10.49 1.12 -2.25
N ARG A 14 10.06 0.59 -3.40
CA ARG A 14 10.75 0.76 -4.68
C ARG A 14 10.37 2.08 -5.34
N SER A 15 9.12 2.51 -5.20
CA SER A 15 8.65 3.80 -5.69
C SER A 15 7.46 4.31 -4.88
N ILE A 16 7.37 5.62 -4.73
CA ILE A 16 6.24 6.30 -4.11
C ILE A 16 5.95 7.61 -4.85
N GLU A 17 4.73 7.75 -5.35
CA GLU A 17 4.34 8.90 -6.17
C GLU A 17 2.95 9.43 -5.82
N LEU A 18 2.77 10.74 -5.92
CA LEU A 18 1.47 11.37 -5.77
C LEU A 18 0.71 11.33 -7.10
N HIS A 19 -0.33 10.51 -7.16
CA HIS A 19 -1.21 10.46 -8.32
C HIS A 19 -2.42 11.37 -8.09
N THR A 20 -2.57 12.38 -8.94
CA THR A 20 -3.73 13.27 -8.93
C THR A 20 -4.70 12.87 -10.02
N THR A 21 -5.85 12.31 -9.65
CA THR A 21 -6.90 12.02 -10.63
C THR A 21 -7.63 13.33 -10.94
N SER A 22 -7.31 13.94 -12.08
CA SER A 22 -7.96 15.17 -12.51
C SER A 22 -9.44 14.89 -12.78
N ALA A 23 -10.31 15.62 -12.09
CA ALA A 23 -11.73 15.61 -12.39
C ALA A 23 -11.95 16.21 -13.79
N LYS A 24 -12.53 15.46 -14.72
CA LYS A 24 -12.97 15.99 -16.03
C LYS A 24 -14.22 16.90 -15.91
N PHE A 25 -14.79 17.04 -14.71
CA PHE A 25 -16.01 17.78 -14.43
C PHE A 25 -15.76 18.81 -13.32
N GLN A 26 -16.27 20.03 -13.54
CA GLN A 26 -15.96 21.24 -12.76
C GLN A 26 -16.34 21.22 -11.26
N ASN A 27 -16.95 20.13 -10.77
CA ASN A 27 -17.50 20.04 -9.40
C ASN A 27 -16.98 18.85 -8.57
N VAL A 28 -15.93 18.15 -8.99
CA VAL A 28 -15.35 17.06 -8.18
C VAL A 28 -13.99 17.49 -7.65
N THR A 29 -13.85 17.52 -6.33
CA THR A 29 -12.57 17.72 -5.65
C THR A 29 -11.56 16.70 -6.18
N SER A 30 -10.42 17.19 -6.70
CA SER A 30 -9.34 16.33 -7.16
C SER A 30 -8.91 15.40 -6.02
N ARG A 31 -9.11 14.09 -6.19
CA ARG A 31 -8.65 13.11 -5.20
C ARG A 31 -7.20 12.81 -5.48
N GLN A 32 -6.34 13.19 -4.55
CA GLN A 32 -4.94 12.81 -4.56
C GLN A 32 -4.78 11.48 -3.83
N VAL A 33 -4.08 10.53 -4.45
CA VAL A 33 -3.75 9.23 -3.85
C VAL A 33 -2.26 8.99 -3.99
N ALA A 34 -1.65 8.41 -2.96
CA ALA A 34 -0.29 7.93 -3.05
C ALA A 34 -0.30 6.56 -3.72
N LYS A 35 0.53 6.37 -4.74
CA LYS A 35 0.82 5.06 -5.33
C LYS A 35 2.16 4.58 -4.84
N LEU A 36 2.19 3.35 -4.33
CA LEU A 36 3.37 2.73 -3.75
C LEU A 36 3.63 1.40 -4.45
N GLN A 37 4.89 1.17 -4.77
CA GLN A 37 5.37 -0.09 -5.30
C GLN A 37 6.45 -0.62 -4.36
N LEU A 38 6.34 -1.89 -3.97
CA LEU A 38 7.21 -2.49 -2.96
C LEU A 38 8.03 -3.62 -3.58
N ASP A 39 9.30 -3.69 -3.20
CA ASP A 39 10.08 -4.92 -3.20
C ASP A 39 9.59 -5.77 -2.02
N ILE A 40 8.63 -6.66 -2.31
CA ILE A 40 7.97 -7.47 -1.28
C ILE A 40 8.93 -8.54 -0.75
N GLU A 41 9.09 -8.57 0.57
CA GLU A 41 9.88 -9.57 1.30
C GLU A 41 8.98 -10.64 1.93
N ARG A 42 7.77 -10.25 2.33
CA ARG A 42 6.77 -11.12 2.94
C ARG A 42 5.38 -10.60 2.68
N ALA A 43 4.44 -11.49 2.39
CA ALA A 43 3.02 -11.17 2.33
C ALA A 43 2.23 -12.26 3.05
N THR A 44 1.23 -11.87 3.83
CA THR A 44 0.26 -12.78 4.44
C THR A 44 -1.15 -12.31 4.18
N ASP A 45 -2.10 -13.21 4.11
CA ASP A 45 -3.53 -12.85 4.02
C ASP A 45 -4.11 -12.41 5.39
N GLU A 46 -5.45 -12.30 5.44
CA GLU A 46 -6.20 -11.95 6.65
C GLU A 46 -6.15 -13.02 7.75
N GLU A 47 -5.99 -14.29 7.37
CA GLU A 47 -5.86 -15.44 8.27
C GLU A 47 -4.41 -15.62 8.75
N GLY A 48 -3.47 -14.91 8.13
CA GLY A 48 -2.04 -14.95 8.41
C GLY A 48 -1.30 -16.04 7.64
N GLU A 49 -1.92 -16.62 6.61
CA GLU A 49 -1.26 -17.58 5.73
C GLU A 49 -0.29 -16.84 4.80
N ASP A 50 0.90 -17.40 4.59
CA ASP A 50 1.90 -16.80 3.71
C ASP A 50 1.42 -16.86 2.24
N LEU A 51 1.47 -15.71 1.55
CA LEU A 51 1.11 -15.57 0.15
C LEU A 51 2.35 -15.67 -0.74
N ASP A 52 2.17 -16.20 -1.95
CA ASP A 52 3.24 -16.27 -2.94
C ASP A 52 3.59 -14.88 -3.48
N ILE A 53 4.76 -14.39 -3.06
CA ILE A 53 5.31 -13.08 -3.41
C ILE A 53 5.54 -12.93 -4.91
N ALA A 54 5.81 -14.02 -5.64
CA ALA A 54 6.02 -13.97 -7.09
C ALA A 54 4.78 -13.44 -7.82
N ASN A 55 3.59 -13.67 -7.26
CA ASN A 55 2.32 -13.16 -7.81
C ASN A 55 2.03 -11.70 -7.42
N LEU A 56 2.84 -11.11 -6.54
CA LEU A 56 2.61 -9.79 -5.95
C LEU A 56 3.62 -8.71 -6.39
N VAL A 57 4.68 -9.10 -7.11
CA VAL A 57 5.82 -8.23 -7.48
C VAL A 57 5.45 -6.98 -8.29
N ASP A 58 4.35 -7.05 -9.06
CA ASP A 58 3.88 -5.94 -9.90
C ASP A 58 2.70 -5.17 -9.29
N LEU A 59 2.35 -5.42 -8.03
CA LEU A 59 1.25 -4.74 -7.38
C LEU A 59 1.59 -3.28 -7.06
N GLN A 60 0.62 -2.42 -7.36
CA GLN A 60 0.62 -1.03 -6.96
C GLN A 60 -0.40 -0.82 -5.85
N PHE A 61 0.11 -0.49 -4.67
CA PHE A 61 -0.70 -0.16 -3.51
C PHE A 61 -1.13 1.29 -3.57
N GLN A 62 -2.34 1.57 -3.10
CA GLN A 62 -2.94 2.90 -3.11
C GLN A 62 -3.26 3.33 -1.69
N GLY A 63 -2.71 4.47 -1.28
CA GLY A 63 -2.93 5.04 0.05
C GLY A 63 -3.28 6.53 0.01
N PRO A 64 -3.47 7.14 1.19
CA PRO A 64 -3.69 8.57 1.28
C PRO A 64 -2.47 9.36 0.79
N ALA A 65 -2.71 10.54 0.22
CA ALA A 65 -1.67 11.42 -0.33
C ALA A 65 -0.56 11.78 0.67
N GLU A 66 -0.90 11.84 1.96
CA GLU A 66 0.03 12.14 3.06
C GLU A 66 1.14 11.10 3.23
N LEU A 67 1.08 9.94 2.58
CA LEU A 67 2.16 8.96 2.62
C LEU A 67 3.40 9.43 1.87
N VAL A 68 3.23 10.18 0.77
CA VAL A 68 4.33 10.64 -0.08
C VAL A 68 5.36 11.50 0.67
N PRO A 69 4.97 12.50 1.49
CA PRO A 69 5.95 13.24 2.30
C PRO A 69 6.45 12.47 3.54
N ARG A 70 5.87 11.32 3.89
CA ARG A 70 6.19 10.57 5.11
C ARG A 70 7.15 9.41 4.88
N PHE A 71 7.16 8.87 3.66
CA PHE A 71 7.94 7.70 3.28
C PHE A 71 8.66 7.98 1.97
N HIS A 72 9.81 7.35 1.80
CA HIS A 72 10.68 7.54 0.66
C HIS A 72 11.07 6.20 0.06
N GLU A 73 11.55 6.24 -1.18
CA GLU A 73 12.20 5.08 -1.80
C GLU A 73 13.36 4.58 -0.92
N GLY A 74 13.45 3.26 -0.76
CA GLY A 74 14.40 2.59 0.14
C GLY A 74 13.89 2.39 1.57
N ASP A 75 12.77 3.02 1.97
CA ASP A 75 12.19 2.78 3.29
C ASP A 75 11.58 1.38 3.37
N ARG A 76 11.95 0.64 4.42
CA ARG A 76 11.35 -0.66 4.71
C ARG A 76 10.07 -0.48 5.54
N VAL A 77 8.96 -0.96 5.01
CA VAL A 77 7.63 -0.73 5.58
C VAL A 77 6.84 -2.01 5.72
N GLN A 78 5.92 -2.00 6.68
CA GLN A 78 4.82 -2.94 6.76
C GLN A 78 3.53 -2.20 6.42
N ILE A 79 2.82 -2.70 5.41
CA ILE A 79 1.49 -2.22 5.03
C ILE A 79 0.42 -3.25 5.38
N VAL A 80 -0.78 -2.74 5.62
CA VAL A 80 -2.01 -3.52 5.73
C VAL A 80 -2.98 -2.97 4.70
N THR A 81 -3.58 -3.85 3.91
CA THR A 81 -4.55 -3.47 2.88
C THR A 81 -5.99 -3.69 3.38
N SER A 82 -6.98 -3.15 2.69
CA SER A 82 -8.39 -3.51 2.94
C SER A 82 -8.70 -4.89 2.38
N ALA A 83 -9.60 -5.62 3.03
CA ALA A 83 -10.10 -6.90 2.55
C ALA A 83 -10.87 -6.78 1.22
N GLU A 84 -11.54 -5.63 0.99
CA GLU A 84 -12.37 -5.42 -0.21
C GLU A 84 -11.57 -5.23 -1.51
N SER A 85 -10.35 -4.70 -1.42
CA SER A 85 -9.58 -4.30 -2.60
C SER A 85 -8.18 -4.89 -2.67
N SER A 86 -7.65 -5.45 -1.57
CA SER A 86 -6.30 -6.02 -1.43
C SER A 86 -5.13 -5.11 -1.85
N LEU A 87 -5.41 -3.88 -2.28
CA LEU A 87 -4.46 -2.89 -2.80
C LEU A 87 -4.59 -1.54 -2.09
N HIS A 88 -5.74 -1.27 -1.47
CA HIS A 88 -5.95 -0.05 -0.70
C HIS A 88 -5.28 -0.17 0.65
N ILE A 89 -4.28 0.66 0.92
CA ILE A 89 -3.56 0.73 2.20
C ILE A 89 -4.49 1.33 3.25
N THR A 90 -4.82 0.54 4.26
CA THR A 90 -5.53 0.99 5.47
C THR A 90 -4.54 1.41 6.56
N SER A 91 -3.33 0.84 6.57
CA SER A 91 -2.29 1.17 7.52
C SER A 91 -0.90 0.97 6.92
N ILE A 92 0.04 1.84 7.29
CA ILE A 92 1.45 1.74 6.92
C ILE A 92 2.32 2.22 8.08
N ARG A 93 3.39 1.48 8.36
CA ARG A 93 4.37 1.80 9.40
C ARG A 93 5.77 1.34 8.98
N PRO A 94 6.84 1.98 9.48
CA PRO A 94 8.20 1.45 9.33
C PRO A 94 8.25 0.02 9.87
N ALA A 95 8.85 -0.90 9.12
CA ALA A 95 9.06 -2.26 9.60
C ALA A 95 10.26 -2.26 10.57
N PRO A 96 10.19 -2.93 11.72
CA PRO A 96 11.32 -3.00 12.64
C PRO A 96 12.53 -3.65 11.94
N LEU A 97 13.71 -3.06 12.13
CA LEU A 97 14.99 -3.69 11.79
C LEU A 97 15.11 -4.92 12.70
N SER A 98 14.99 -6.11 12.12
CA SER A 98 15.24 -7.38 12.82
C SER A 98 16.73 -7.58 13.06
#